data_AF-A0A7X7V7Z5-F1
#
_entry.id   AF-A0A7X7V7Z5-F1
#
_cell.length_a   1.000
_cell.length_b   1.000
_cell.length_c   1.000
_cell.angle_alpha   90.00
_cell.angle_beta   90.00
_cell.angle_gamma   90.00
#
_symmetry.space_group_name_H-M   'P 1'
#
loop_
_entity.id
_entity.type
_entity.pdbx_description
1 polymer ?
#
loop_
_entity_poly.entity_id
_entity_poly.type
_entity_poly.pdbx_seq_one_letter_code
_entity_poly.pdbx_strand_id
1 'polypeptide(L)' 'MMCVEPEGIMEQEAAIMAALESAATYSVDGNRLEMRTAADQIAVQFIRG' A
#
# COMPACT_ATOMS: atom_id res chain seq x y z
N MET A 1 12.09 -9.41 -12.03
CA MET A 1 13.53 -9.07 -12.07
C MET A 1 13.90 -8.65 -10.66
N MET A 2 15.04 -9.05 -10.09
CA MET A 2 15.42 -8.61 -8.73
C MET A 2 16.12 -7.26 -8.81
N CYS A 3 15.60 -6.26 -8.09
CA CYS A 3 16.26 -4.98 -7.85
C CYS A 3 17.09 -5.10 -6.57
N VAL A 4 18.41 -4.97 -6.67
CA VAL A 4 19.31 -5.13 -5.50
C VAL A 4 19.65 -3.81 -4.81
N GLU A 5 19.38 -2.68 -5.47
CA GLU A 5 19.62 -1.35 -4.95
C GLU A 5 18.37 -0.47 -5.15
N PRO A 6 18.02 0.37 -4.15
CA PRO A 6 18.62 0.43 -2.81
C PRO A 6 18.35 -0.84 -1.98
N GLU A 7 19.17 -1.08 -0.96
CA GLU A 7 18.96 -2.19 -0.03
C GLU A 7 17.55 -2.09 0.59
N GLY A 8 16.83 -3.21 0.65
CA GLY A 8 15.46 -3.24 1.17
C GLY A 8 14.36 -2.93 0.15
N ILE A 9 14.70 -2.62 -1.11
CA ILE A 9 13.68 -2.21 -2.11
C ILE A 9 12.69 -3.33 -2.43
N MET A 10 13.17 -4.57 -2.50
CA MET A 10 12.32 -5.73 -2.78
C MET A 10 11.43 -6.07 -1.58
N GLU A 11 11.94 -5.90 -0.36
CA GLU A 11 11.17 -6.05 0.87
C GLU A 11 10.07 -5.00 0.96
N GLN A 12 10.37 -3.75 0.59
CA GLN A 12 9.38 -2.69 0.49
C GLN A 12 8.31 -3.02 -0.56
N GLU A 13 8.72 -3.49 -1.74
CA GLU A 13 7.81 -3.92 -2.81
C GLU A 13 6.86 -5.02 -2.31
N ALA A 14 7.40 -6.07 -1.69
CA ALA A 14 6.61 -7.17 -1.16
C ALA A 14 5.62 -6.71 -0.07
N ALA A 15 6.06 -5.82 0.83
CA ALA A 15 5.20 -5.28 1.88
C ALA A 15 4.04 -4.43 1.32
N ILE A 16 4.32 -3.56 0.35
CA ILE A 16 3.28 -2.74 -0.30
C ILE A 16 2.32 -3.64 -1.09
N MET A 17 2.83 -4.63 -1.82
CA MET A 17 2.01 -5.57 -2.59
C MET A 17 1.06 -6.36 -1.69
N ALA A 18 1.57 -6.92 -0.57
CA ALA A 18 0.73 -7.62 0.40
C ALA A 18 -0.33 -6.72 1.05
N ALA A 19 0.02 -5.47 1.36
CA ALA A 19 -0.94 -4.50 1.89
C ALA A 19 -2.04 -4.18 0.87
N LEU A 20 -1.70 -3.97 -0.41
CA LEU A 20 -2.66 -3.74 -1.49
C LEU A 20 -3.59 -4.95 -1.69
N GLU A 21 -3.07 -6.17 -1.65
CA GLU A 21 -3.85 -7.41 -1.76
C GLU A 21 -4.87 -7.59 -0.62
N SER A 22 -4.57 -7.05 0.57
CA SER A 22 -5.46 -7.13 1.74
C SER A 22 -6.66 -6.19 1.71
N ALA A 23 -6.67 -5.21 0.79
CA ALA A 23 -7.71 -4.19 0.73
C ALA A 23 -9.04 -4.75 0.19
N ALA A 24 -10.12 -4.47 0.90
CA ALA A 24 -11.49 -4.77 0.50
C ALA A 24 -12.26 -3.52 0.05
N THR A 25 -11.90 -2.33 0.57
CA THR A 25 -12.55 -1.07 0.23
C THR A 25 -11.51 0.04 0.03
N TYR A 26 -11.91 1.11 -0.66
CA TYR A 26 -11.12 2.32 -0.82
C TYR A 26 -11.98 3.58 -0.70
N SER A 27 -11.37 4.67 -0.26
CA SER A 27 -11.94 6.02 -0.27
C SER A 27 -10.91 7.04 -0.71
N VAL A 28 -11.37 8.09 -1.39
CA VAL A 28 -10.53 9.20 -1.83
C VAL A 28 -11.10 10.49 -1.26
N ASP A 29 -10.26 11.25 -0.57
CA ASP A 29 -10.58 12.58 -0.04
C ASP A 29 -9.48 13.57 -0.45
N GLY A 30 -9.81 14.47 -1.36
CA GLY A 30 -8.85 15.39 -1.97
C GLY A 30 -7.65 14.65 -2.57
N ASN A 31 -6.49 14.79 -1.95
CA ASN A 31 -5.23 14.17 -2.38
C ASN A 31 -4.89 12.88 -1.62
N ARG A 32 -5.77 12.39 -0.76
CA ARG A 32 -5.53 11.22 0.08
C ARG A 32 -6.34 10.04 -0.41
N LEU A 33 -5.66 8.92 -0.64
CA LEU A 33 -6.27 7.60 -0.86
C LEU A 33 -6.11 6.80 0.43
N GLU A 34 -7.21 6.26 0.95
CA GLU A 34 -7.18 5.29 2.03
C GLU A 34 -7.84 3.99 1.55
N MET A 35 -7.18 2.87 1.82
CA MET A 35 -7.69 1.53 1.52
C MET A 35 -7.78 0.76 2.83
N ARG A 36 -8.83 -0.04 2.96
CA ARG A 36 -9.13 -0.76 4.20
C ARG A 36 -9.37 -2.23 3.94
N THR A 37 -9.00 -3.07 4.90
CA THR A 37 -9.27 -4.51 4.86
C THR A 37 -10.75 -4.78 5.10
N ALA A 38 -11.18 -6.04 4.88
CA ALA A 38 -12.55 -6.46 5.19
C ALA A 38 -12.91 -6.33 6.68
N ALA A 39 -11.90 -6.27 7.56
CA ALA A 39 -12.07 -6.04 9.00
C ALA A 39 -12.02 -4.55 9.38
N ASP A 40 -12.11 -3.64 8.40
CA ASP A 40 -12.08 -2.19 8.57
C ASP A 40 -10.77 -1.64 9.18
N GLN A 41 -9.68 -2.39 9.02
CA GLN A 41 -8.33 -1.92 9.36
C GLN A 41 -7.74 -1.16 8.18
N ILE A 42 -6.89 -0.17 8.43
CA ILE A 42 -6.15 0.50 7.36
C ILE A 42 -5.17 -0.50 6.74
N ALA A 43 -5.32 -0.73 5.43
CA ALA A 43 -4.40 -1.49 4.62
C ALA A 43 -3.31 -0.58 4.03
N VAL A 44 -3.73 0.51 3.37
CA VAL A 44 -2.84 1.44 2.67
C VAL A 44 -3.32 2.88 2.85
N GLN A 45 -2.39 3.81 3.00
CA GLN A 45 -2.64 5.24 2.89
C GLN A 45 -1.62 5.88 1.95
N PHE A 46 -2.11 6.58 0.93
CA PHE A 46 -1.28 7.37 0.04
C PHE A 46 -1.72 8.83 0.04
N ILE A 47 -0.75 9.72 -0.12
CA ILE A 47 -0.97 11.15 -0.29
C ILE A 47 -0.29 11.55 -1.60
N ARG A 48 -1.03 12.24 -2.46
CA ARG A 48 -0.47 12.88 -3.64
C ARG A 48 0.21 14.18 -3.24
N GLY A 49 1.54 14.21 -3.34
CA GLY A 49 2.35 15.42 -3.25
C GLY A 49 2.27 16.31 -4.48
#